data_AF-A0A529SRQ4-F1
#
_entry.id   AF-A0A529SRQ4-F1
#
_cell.length_a   1.000
_cell.length_b   1.000
_cell.length_c   1.000
_cell.angle_alpha   90.00
_cell.angle_beta   90.00
_cell.angle_gamma   90.00
#
_symmetry.space_group_name_H-M   'P 1'
#
loop_
_entity.id
_entity.type
_entity.pdbx_description
1 polymer ?
#
loop_
_entity_poly.entity_id
_entity_poly.type
_entity_poly.pdbx_seq_one_letter_code
_entity_poly.pdbx_strand_id
1 'polypeptide(L)'
;MFAAMAAPVNNPEHGFCRDCLALQRSETRRCDRCGSPRLVRHAELYRLKIAHIDCDAFYAAIEKRDNPALKDKPVIVGGGRRGVVSTACYIARIQG
;
A
#
# COMPACT_ATOMS: atom_id res chain seq x y z
N MET A 1 -20.17 -24.98 -31.36
CA MET A 1 -19.60 -23.74 -31.93
C MET A 1 -19.49 -22.73 -30.80
N PHE A 2 -18.26 -22.23 -30.58
CA PHE A 2 -17.82 -20.96 -29.97
C PHE A 2 -18.88 -20.08 -29.27
N ALA A 3 -18.69 -19.52 -28.08
CA ALA A 3 -17.55 -19.38 -27.20
C ALA A 3 -18.08 -19.08 -25.79
N ALA A 4 -17.38 -19.55 -24.75
CA ALA A 4 -17.59 -19.05 -23.41
C ALA A 4 -17.31 -17.54 -23.40
N MET A 5 -18.34 -16.72 -23.25
CA MET A 5 -18.17 -15.31 -22.92
C MET A 5 -17.62 -15.24 -21.49
N ALA A 6 -16.30 -15.35 -21.35
CA ALA A 6 -15.64 -14.90 -20.14
C ALA A 6 -16.04 -13.44 -19.93
N ALA A 7 -16.77 -13.17 -18.84
CA ALA A 7 -17.11 -11.80 -18.45
C ALA A 7 -15.85 -10.92 -18.55
N PRO A 8 -15.93 -9.71 -19.10
CA PRO A 8 -14.76 -8.87 -19.30
C PRO A 8 -14.20 -8.56 -17.93
N VAL A 9 -13.07 -9.16 -17.56
CA VAL A 9 -12.49 -8.99 -16.21
C VAL A 9 -11.92 -7.59 -16.09
N ASN A 10 -12.85 -6.67 -15.83
CA ASN A 10 -12.73 -5.27 -15.46
C ASN A 10 -12.10 -4.33 -16.50
N ASN A 11 -12.97 -3.58 -17.21
CA ASN A 11 -12.61 -2.33 -17.87
C ASN A 11 -13.44 -1.18 -17.29
N PRO A 12 -12.97 0.08 -17.36
CA PRO A 12 -13.85 0.98 -18.08
C PRO A 12 -13.22 1.54 -19.35
N GLU A 13 -11.88 1.69 -19.38
CA GLU A 13 -10.94 1.69 -20.52
C GLU A 13 -9.51 1.93 -19.97
N HIS A 14 -8.91 0.84 -19.45
CA HIS A 14 -7.46 0.55 -19.32
C HIS A 14 -6.81 0.78 -17.94
N GLY A 15 -6.39 -0.32 -17.30
CA GLY A 15 -5.80 -0.37 -15.94
C GLY A 15 -4.42 0.27 -15.83
N PHE A 16 -3.67 0.01 -14.75
CA PHE A 16 -2.29 0.50 -14.62
C PHE A 16 -1.35 -0.57 -14.03
N CYS A 17 -0.05 -0.39 -14.28
CA CYS A 17 1.00 -1.22 -13.68
C CYS A 17 1.35 -0.74 -12.27
N ARG A 18 1.28 -1.61 -11.25
CA ARG A 18 1.60 -1.23 -9.86
C ARG A 18 3.07 -0.88 -9.64
N ASP A 19 3.97 -1.30 -10.52
CA ASP A 19 5.40 -1.09 -10.33
C ASP A 19 5.89 0.18 -11.04
N CYS A 20 5.46 0.44 -12.28
CA CYS A 20 5.91 1.60 -13.06
C CYS A 20 4.82 2.65 -13.31
N LEU A 21 3.61 2.43 -12.79
CA LEU A 21 2.45 3.32 -12.85
C LEU A 21 1.97 3.65 -14.28
N ALA A 22 2.47 2.95 -15.29
CA ALA A 22 2.05 3.15 -16.66
C ALA A 22 0.60 2.69 -16.87
N LEU A 23 -0.19 3.51 -17.54
CA LEU A 23 -1.52 3.17 -18.04
C LEU A 23 -1.43 2.01 -19.04
N GLN A 24 -2.26 0.98 -18.89
CA GLN A 24 -2.21 -0.26 -19.66
C GLN A 24 -3.42 -0.39 -20.58
N ARG A 25 -3.26 0.13 -21.81
CA ARG A 25 -4.30 0.17 -22.84
C ARG A 25 -4.58 -1.14 -23.55
N SER A 26 -3.65 -2.08 -23.49
CA SER A 26 -3.86 -3.41 -24.05
C SER A 26 -4.47 -4.34 -23.00
N GLU A 27 -5.01 -5.48 -23.44
CA GLU A 27 -5.41 -6.59 -22.57
C GLU A 27 -4.25 -7.56 -22.27
N THR A 28 -3.01 -7.11 -22.48
CA THR A 28 -1.83 -7.94 -22.21
C THR A 28 -1.77 -8.29 -20.72
N ARG A 29 -1.24 -9.48 -20.44
CA ARG A 29 -1.02 -9.98 -19.08
C ARG A 29 0.23 -9.38 -18.41
N ARG A 30 1.00 -8.57 -19.14
CA ARG A 30 2.26 -7.97 -18.69
C ARG A 30 2.29 -6.51 -19.13
N CYS A 31 2.89 -5.67 -18.29
CA CYS A 31 3.02 -4.25 -18.56
C CYS A 31 3.76 -3.99 -19.88
N ASP A 32 3.15 -3.23 -20.78
CA ASP A 32 3.73 -2.89 -22.09
C ASP A 32 4.98 -1.99 -21.96
N ARG A 33 5.20 -1.40 -20.76
CA ARG A 33 6.37 -0.54 -20.46
C ARG A 33 7.51 -1.25 -19.75
N CYS A 34 7.22 -2.07 -18.73
CA CYS A 34 8.25 -2.68 -17.88
C CYS A 34 8.19 -4.21 -17.79
N GLY A 35 7.25 -4.86 -18.48
CA GLY A 35 7.08 -6.33 -18.46
C GLY A 35 6.55 -6.92 -17.16
N SER A 36 6.30 -6.10 -16.13
CA SER A 36 5.75 -6.55 -14.85
C SER A 36 4.38 -7.22 -15.02
N PRO A 37 4.13 -8.33 -14.31
CA PRO A 37 2.81 -8.97 -14.28
C PRO A 37 1.81 -8.26 -13.35
N ARG A 38 2.24 -7.26 -12.56
CA ARG A 38 1.42 -6.61 -11.52
C ARG A 38 0.50 -5.54 -12.10
N LEU A 39 -0.43 -5.96 -12.95
CA LEU A 39 -1.45 -5.08 -13.52
C LEU A 39 -2.69 -5.03 -12.64
N VAL A 40 -3.27 -3.84 -12.44
CA VAL A 40 -4.55 -3.64 -11.75
C VAL A 40 -5.58 -3.19 -12.77
N ARG A 41 -6.70 -3.91 -12.81
CA ARG A 41 -7.86 -3.62 -13.64
C ARG A 41 -9.11 -3.74 -12.77
N HIS A 42 -9.84 -2.63 -12.61
CA HIS A 42 -11.10 -2.59 -11.85
C HIS A 42 -12.07 -1.63 -12.54
N ALA A 43 -13.35 -2.00 -12.64
CA ALA A 43 -14.37 -1.16 -13.29
C ALA A 43 -14.49 0.23 -12.63
N GLU A 44 -14.19 0.30 -11.33
CA GLU A 44 -14.25 1.53 -10.53
C GLU A 44 -12.88 2.16 -10.27
N LEU A 45 -11.81 1.67 -10.90
CA LEU A 45 -10.43 2.12 -10.62
C LEU A 45 -10.25 3.64 -10.69
N TYR A 46 -10.97 4.28 -11.60
CA TYR A 46 -10.97 5.74 -11.80
C TYR A 46 -12.23 6.43 -11.26
N ARG A 47 -13.17 5.67 -10.67
CA ARG A 47 -14.41 6.18 -10.08
C ARG A 47 -14.30 6.35 -8.57
N LEU A 48 -13.53 5.48 -7.90
CA LEU A 48 -13.27 5.60 -6.47
C LEU A 48 -12.20 6.67 -6.23
N LYS A 49 -12.64 7.86 -5.80
CA LYS A 49 -11.77 9.03 -5.56
C LYS A 49 -11.35 9.21 -4.10
N ILE A 50 -11.46 8.17 -3.28
CA ILE A 50 -11.15 8.26 -1.84
C ILE A 50 -9.79 7.60 -1.60
N ALA A 51 -8.84 8.39 -1.09
CA ALA A 51 -7.59 7.89 -0.54
C ALA A 51 -7.64 8.09 0.98
N HIS A 52 -7.58 6.99 1.73
CA HIS A 52 -7.33 7.03 3.18
C HIS A 52 -5.83 6.91 3.38
N ILE A 53 -5.22 7.94 3.97
CA ILE A 53 -3.79 8.00 4.25
C ILE A 53 -3.62 8.03 5.76
N ASP A 54 -2.87 7.09 6.31
CA ASP A 54 -2.49 7.05 7.72
C ASP A 54 -0.96 6.97 7.85
N CYS A 55 -0.44 7.47 8.97
CA CYS A 55 0.99 7.42 9.26
C CYS A 55 1.32 6.22 10.14
N ASP A 56 2.09 5.28 9.58
CA ASP A 56 2.54 4.10 10.29
C ASP A 56 3.33 4.45 11.55
N ALA A 57 2.80 4.05 12.71
CA ALA A 57 3.39 4.28 14.04
C ALA A 57 3.88 5.74 14.23
N PHE A 58 3.04 6.71 13.84
CA PHE A 58 3.37 8.13 13.69
C PHE A 58 4.38 8.70 14.70
N TYR A 59 4.06 8.72 16.00
CA TYR A 59 4.96 9.32 16.99
C TYR A 59 6.29 8.56 17.11
N ALA A 60 6.27 7.23 17.09
CA ALA A 60 7.50 6.45 17.15
C ALA A 60 8.34 6.59 15.87
N ALA A 61 7.71 6.81 14.71
CA ALA A 61 8.40 7.08 13.45
C ALA A 61 9.12 8.44 13.48
N ILE A 62 8.50 9.48 14.05
CA ILE A 62 9.13 10.79 14.26
C ILE A 62 10.35 10.65 15.18
N GLU A 63 10.21 10.02 16.35
CA GLU A 63 11.32 9.83 17.29
C GLU A 63 12.49 9.06 16.66
N LYS A 64 12.22 8.03 15.84
CA LYS A 64 13.26 7.28 15.12
C LYS A 64 13.93 8.08 14.00
N ARG A 65 13.19 8.98 13.35
CA ARG A 65 13.74 9.88 12.32
C ARG A 65 14.66 10.91 12.97
N ASP A 66 14.21 11.52 14.05
CA ASP A 66 14.91 12.63 14.71
C ASP A 66 16.09 12.12 15.56
N ASN A 67 15.99 10.88 16.08
CA ASN A 67 17.08 10.18 16.75
C ASN A 67 17.42 8.85 16.04
N PRO A 68 18.38 8.84 15.09
CA PRO A 68 18.77 7.65 14.35
C PRO A 68 19.23 6.47 15.21
N ALA A 69 19.69 6.70 16.44
CA ALA A 69 20.09 5.64 17.36
C ALA A 69 18.91 4.77 17.85
N LEU A 70 17.67 5.17 17.55
CA LEU A 70 16.44 4.43 17.82
C LEU A 70 15.96 3.57 16.65
N LYS A 71 16.55 3.71 15.45
CA LYS A 71 16.04 3.12 14.19
C LYS A 71 15.72 1.63 14.33
N ASP A 72 16.67 0.85 14.84
CA ASP A 72 16.57 -0.62 14.96
C ASP A 72 16.16 -1.09 16.37
N LYS A 73 15.69 -0.17 17.22
CA LYS A 73 15.28 -0.48 18.59
C LYS A 73 13.76 -0.63 18.74
N PRO A 74 13.28 -1.46 19.68
CA PRO A 74 11.89 -1.42 20.10
C PRO A 74 11.63 -0.09 20.82
N VAL A 75 10.64 0.67 20.32
CA VAL A 75 10.25 2.00 20.81
C VAL A 75 8.75 2.04 21.02
N ILE A 76 8.34 2.55 22.18
CA ILE A 76 6.99 2.97 22.50
C ILE A 76 7.00 4.44 22.89
N VAL A 77 5.91 5.14 22.59
CA VAL A 77 5.66 6.54 23.00
C VAL A 77 4.35 6.55 23.78
N GLY A 78 4.35 7.19 24.94
CA GLY A 78 3.19 7.23 25.83
C GLY A 78 3.38 8.15 27.01
N GLY A 79 2.35 8.24 27.85
CA GLY A 79 2.43 9.01 29.10
C GLY A 79 3.43 8.38 30.09
N GLY A 80 3.90 9.18 31.06
CA GLY A 80 4.89 8.77 32.07
C GLY A 80 4.40 7.68 33.04
N ARG A 81 4.61 7.88 34.35
CA ARG A 81 4.33 6.82 35.33
C ARG A 81 2.83 6.46 35.36
N ARG A 82 2.49 5.23 34.98
CA ARG A 82 1.12 4.69 34.76
C ARG A 82 0.36 5.32 33.57
N GLY A 83 1.08 5.84 32.57
CA GLY A 83 0.49 6.38 31.35
C GLY A 83 0.10 5.30 30.33
N VAL A 84 -0.80 5.69 29.41
CA VAL A 84 -1.20 4.87 28.26
C VAL A 84 -0.15 4.98 27.15
N VAL A 85 0.11 3.87 26.45
CA VAL A 85 0.94 3.85 25.24
C VAL A 85 0.14 4.47 24.09
N SER A 86 0.60 5.60 23.58
CA SER A 86 0.01 6.30 22.43
C SER A 86 0.48 5.71 21.10
N THR A 87 1.68 5.13 21.03
CA THR A 87 2.22 4.51 19.82
C THR A 87 3.28 3.47 20.15
N ALA A 88 3.29 2.36 19.40
CA ALA A 88 4.35 1.36 19.42
C ALA A 88 4.88 1.16 17.99
N CYS A 89 6.20 1.18 17.79
CA CYS A 89 6.79 0.83 16.48
C CYS A 89 6.68 -0.67 16.21
N TYR A 90 6.78 -1.09 14.94
CA TYR A 90 6.62 -2.50 14.56
C TYR A 90 7.58 -3.45 15.29
N ILE A 91 8.83 -3.06 15.53
CA ILE A 91 9.79 -3.87 16.28
C ILE A 91 9.28 -4.16 17.70
N ALA A 92 8.64 -3.18 18.35
CA ALA A 92 8.05 -3.37 19.67
C ALA A 92 6.81 -4.28 19.61
N ARG A 93 6.00 -4.19 18.55
CA ARG A 93 4.77 -4.99 18.38
C ARG A 93 5.02 -6.49 18.18
N ILE A 94 6.22 -6.90 17.76
CA ILE A 94 6.57 -8.33 17.62
C ILE A 94 6.62 -9.04 18.99
N GLN A 95 6.82 -8.28 20.08
CA GLN A 95 6.97 -8.80 21.43
C GLN A 95 5.67 -8.71 22.26
N GLY A 96 4.58 -8.22 21.67
CA GLY A 96 3.31 -7.95 22.35
C GLY A 96 2.20 -8.93 21.97
#